data_AF-A0ABD3JBL7-F1
#
_entry.id   AF-A0ABD3JBL7-F1
#
_cell.length_a   1.000
_cell.length_b   1.000
_cell.length_c   1.000
_cell.angle_alpha   90.00
_cell.angle_beta   90.00
_cell.angle_gamma   90.00
#
_symmetry.space_group_name_H-M   'P 1'
#
loop_
_entity.id
_entity.type
_entity.pdbx_description
1 polymer ?
#
loop_
_entity_poly.entity_id
_entity_poly.type
_entity_poly.pdbx_seq_one_letter_code
_entity_poly.pdbx_strand_id
1 'polypeptide(L)'
;MGIEPRFGIACLGRVNMVYENDRDLMIRFYKFVAKEEAACDEAEFGPDEFSERMVYQQKLQEQQLEMLKYMRQFNLDDQSAILDKLRQQLEIANFDGEASVLSPEQIQETVRRRVSPLFTPRGAS
;
A
#
# COMPACT_ATOMS: atom_id res chain seq x y z
N MET A 1 -9.94 23.75 -23.58
CA MET A 1 -10.09 24.03 -22.14
C MET A 1 -9.01 23.23 -21.42
N GLY A 2 -8.01 23.90 -20.85
CA GLY A 2 -6.84 23.28 -20.22
C GLY A 2 -7.01 23.16 -18.71
N ILE A 3 -8.03 22.42 -18.27
CA ILE A 3 -8.14 22.03 -16.85
C ILE A 3 -7.35 20.73 -16.72
N GLU A 4 -6.32 20.74 -15.87
CA GLU A 4 -5.57 19.54 -15.52
C GLU A 4 -6.53 18.56 -14.81
N PRO A 5 -6.79 17.36 -15.36
CA PRO A 5 -7.77 16.41 -14.79
C PRO A 5 -7.50 16.11 -13.31
N ARG A 6 -6.23 16.02 -12.95
CA ARG A 6 -5.74 15.75 -11.59
C ARG A 6 -5.97 16.88 -10.58
N PHE A 7 -6.20 18.11 -11.05
CA PHE A 7 -6.47 19.25 -10.16
C PHE A 7 -7.74 19.06 -9.33
N GLY A 8 -8.78 18.46 -9.93
CA GLY A 8 -10.03 18.15 -9.24
C GLY A 8 -9.82 17.18 -8.07
N ILE A 9 -9.02 16.13 -8.30
CA ILE A 9 -8.69 15.12 -7.29
C ILE A 9 -7.83 15.73 -6.17
N ALA A 10 -6.84 16.56 -6.51
CA ALA A 10 -6.02 17.26 -5.52
C ALA A 10 -6.87 18.14 -4.57
N CYS A 11 -7.95 18.75 -5.07
CA CYS A 11 -8.86 19.55 -4.25
C CYS A 11 -9.64 18.72 -3.20
N LEU A 12 -9.77 17.41 -3.41
CA LEU A 12 -10.48 16.49 -2.52
C LEU A 12 -9.66 16.13 -1.27
N GLY A 13 -8.36 16.47 -1.22
CA GLY A 13 -7.52 16.25 -0.03
C GLY A 13 -8.08 16.91 1.25
N ARG A 14 -8.86 17.99 1.11
CA ARG A 14 -9.57 18.63 2.24
C ARG A 14 -10.65 17.74 2.86
N VAL A 15 -11.29 16.86 2.09
CA VAL A 15 -12.28 15.91 2.60
C VAL A 15 -11.60 14.89 3.51
N ASN A 16 -10.42 14.40 3.11
CA ASN A 16 -9.62 13.51 3.96
C ASN A 16 -9.27 14.19 5.29
N MET A 17 -8.78 15.43 5.27
CA MET A 17 -8.39 16.15 6.50
C MET A 17 -9.54 16.40 7.49
N VAL A 18 -10.78 16.57 7.01
CA VAL A 18 -11.93 16.89 7.87
C VAL A 18 -12.63 15.64 8.38
N TYR A 19 -12.65 14.57 7.58
CA TYR A 19 -13.47 13.39 7.82
C TYR A 19 -12.68 12.10 8.06
N GLU A 20 -11.36 12.19 8.28
CA GLU A 20 -10.48 11.03 8.52
C GLU A 20 -11.00 10.04 9.56
N ASN A 21 -11.74 10.52 10.56
CA ASN A 21 -12.27 9.72 11.67
C ASN A 21 -13.56 8.96 11.31
N ASP A 22 -14.26 9.31 10.22
CA ASP A 22 -15.44 8.58 9.73
C ASP A 22 -15.01 7.52 8.72
N ARG A 23 -14.82 6.30 9.22
CA ARG A 23 -14.31 5.19 8.42
C ARG A 23 -15.21 4.85 7.23
N ASP A 24 -16.53 4.86 7.40
CA ASP A 24 -17.47 4.49 6.34
C ASP A 24 -17.48 5.54 5.22
N LEU A 25 -17.43 6.82 5.60
CA LEU A 25 -17.27 7.91 4.66
C LEU A 25 -15.93 7.82 3.93
N MET A 26 -14.82 7.58 4.64
CA MET A 26 -13.50 7.47 4.05
C MET A 26 -13.39 6.30 3.07
N ILE A 27 -13.99 5.14 3.37
CA ILE A 27 -14.04 4.01 2.42
C ILE A 27 -14.76 4.41 1.12
N ARG A 28 -15.91 5.09 1.22
CA ARG A 28 -16.66 5.56 0.05
C ARG A 28 -15.89 6.63 -0.71
N PHE A 29 -15.24 7.53 0.01
CA PHE A 29 -14.42 8.60 -0.54
C PHE A 29 -13.23 8.06 -1.34
N TYR A 30 -12.43 7.14 -0.78
CA TYR A 30 -11.31 6.54 -1.51
C TYR A 30 -11.78 5.71 -2.71
N LYS A 31 -12.93 5.03 -2.60
CA LYS A 31 -13.54 4.34 -3.76
C LYS A 31 -13.96 5.31 -4.85
N PHE A 32 -14.39 6.52 -4.50
CA PHE A 32 -14.70 7.57 -5.45
C PHE A 32 -13.43 8.12 -6.10
N VAL A 33 -12.41 8.46 -5.31
CA VAL A 33 -11.11 8.95 -5.80
C VAL A 33 -10.48 7.97 -6.79
N ALA A 34 -10.44 6.67 -6.47
CA ALA A 34 -9.88 5.67 -7.37
C ALA A 34 -10.60 5.59 -8.73
N LYS A 35 -11.91 5.84 -8.76
CA LYS A 35 -12.68 5.89 -10.02
C LYS A 35 -12.38 7.14 -10.83
N GLU A 36 -12.27 8.28 -10.16
CA GLU A 36 -11.89 9.54 -10.81
C GLU A 36 -10.45 9.48 -11.35
N GLU A 37 -9.52 8.86 -10.62
CA GLU A 37 -8.15 8.63 -11.11
C GLU A 37 -8.15 7.76 -12.37
N ALA A 38 -8.91 6.66 -12.38
CA ALA A 38 -9.04 5.81 -13.57
C ALA A 38 -9.68 6.54 -14.75
N ALA A 39 -10.68 7.40 -14.52
CA ALA A 39 -11.30 8.21 -15.58
C ALA A 39 -10.35 9.29 -16.11
N CYS A 40 -9.52 9.88 -15.25
CA CYS A 40 -8.45 10.80 -15.67
C CYS A 40 -7.41 10.07 -16.52
N ASP A 41 -6.96 8.89 -16.08
CA ASP A 41 -6.03 8.05 -16.83
C ASP A 41 -6.63 7.65 -18.19
N GLU A 42 -7.90 7.25 -18.27
CA GLU A 42 -8.57 6.94 -19.55
C GLU A 42 -8.61 8.16 -20.50
N ALA A 43 -8.77 9.37 -19.96
CA ALA A 43 -8.78 10.60 -20.76
C ALA A 43 -7.37 11.07 -21.18
N GLU A 44 -6.34 10.70 -20.42
CA GLU A 44 -4.94 11.05 -20.68
C GLU A 44 -4.24 10.05 -21.61
N PHE A 45 -4.57 8.76 -21.50
CA PHE A 45 -3.92 7.67 -22.24
C PHE A 45 -4.76 7.18 -23.42
N GLY A 46 -4.10 6.57 -24.41
CA GLY A 46 -4.80 5.83 -25.46
C GLY A 46 -5.47 4.56 -24.90
N PRO A 47 -6.47 3.99 -25.60
CA PRO A 47 -7.21 2.81 -25.11
C PRO A 47 -6.31 1.61 -24.83
N ASP A 48 -5.26 1.40 -25.63
CA ASP A 48 -4.32 0.29 -25.42
C ASP A 48 -3.46 0.51 -24.17
N GLU A 49 -2.84 1.70 -24.03
CA GLU A 49 -2.02 2.06 -22.87
C GLU A 49 -2.81 2.04 -21.56
N PHE A 50 -4.05 2.52 -21.59
CA PHE A 50 -4.96 2.46 -20.45
C PHE A 50 -5.27 1.01 -20.07
N SER A 51 -5.56 0.15 -21.05
CA SER A 51 -5.87 -1.26 -20.81
C SER A 51 -4.70 -2.02 -20.18
N GLU A 52 -3.46 -1.78 -20.64
CA GLU A 52 -2.26 -2.38 -20.06
C GLU A 52 -2.04 -1.93 -18.62
N ARG A 53 -2.21 -0.63 -18.33
CA ARG A 53 -2.12 -0.09 -16.97
C ARG A 53 -3.16 -0.67 -16.04
N MET A 54 -4.40 -0.82 -16.50
CA MET A 54 -5.48 -1.44 -15.71
C MET A 54 -5.16 -2.88 -15.34
N VAL A 55 -4.64 -3.67 -16.29
CA VAL A 55 -4.19 -5.05 -16.03
C VAL A 55 -3.05 -5.07 -15.02
N TYR A 56 -2.08 -4.17 -15.17
CA TYR A 56 -0.96 -4.06 -14.25
C TYR A 56 -1.40 -3.72 -12.82
N GLN A 57 -2.25 -2.69 -12.66
CA GLN A 57 -2.81 -2.31 -11.36
C GLN A 57 -3.62 -3.45 -10.73
N GLN A 58 -4.43 -4.16 -11.52
CA GLN A 58 -5.19 -5.31 -11.05
C GLN A 58 -4.26 -6.40 -10.51
N LYS A 59 -3.19 -6.72 -11.24
CA LYS A 59 -2.21 -7.72 -10.84
C LYS A 59 -1.48 -7.32 -9.55
N LEU A 60 -1.13 -6.05 -9.40
CA LEU A 60 -0.53 -5.53 -8.17
C LEU A 60 -1.49 -5.67 -6.97
N GLN A 61 -2.77 -5.35 -7.15
CA GLN A 61 -3.79 -5.53 -6.11
C GLN A 61 -3.97 -7.00 -5.71
N GLU A 62 -3.93 -7.92 -6.68
CA GLU A 62 -3.98 -9.36 -6.41
C GLU A 62 -2.79 -9.83 -5.56
N GLN A 63 -1.59 -9.34 -5.87
CA GLN A 63 -0.37 -9.63 -5.09
C GLN A 63 -0.45 -9.07 -3.67
N GLN A 64 -0.91 -7.83 -3.49
CA GLN A 64 -1.14 -7.25 -2.16
C GLN A 64 -2.14 -8.09 -1.35
N LEU A 65 -3.23 -8.53 -1.99
CA LEU A 65 -4.24 -9.36 -1.34
C LEU A 65 -3.69 -10.74 -0.93
N GLU A 66 -2.90 -11.37 -1.79
CA GLU A 66 -2.24 -12.64 -1.50
C GLU A 66 -1.26 -12.51 -0.32
N MET A 67 -0.46 -11.45 -0.31
CA MET A 67 0.43 -11.11 0.80
C MET A 67 -0.35 -10.95 2.12
N LEU A 68 -1.47 -10.21 2.12
CA LEU A 68 -2.31 -10.03 3.31
C LEU A 68 -2.95 -11.34 3.79
N LYS A 69 -3.33 -12.23 2.86
CA LYS A 69 -3.82 -13.58 3.21
C LYS A 69 -2.72 -14.43 3.85
N TYR A 70 -1.49 -14.36 3.32
CA TYR A 70 -0.33 -15.04 3.88
C TYR A 70 0.02 -14.50 5.28
N MET A 71 0.05 -13.18 5.44
CA MET A 71 0.31 -12.49 6.70
C MET A 71 -0.68 -12.90 7.81
N ARG A 72 -1.95 -13.17 7.47
CA ARG A 72 -2.97 -13.61 8.43
C ARG A 72 -2.65 -14.93 9.14
N GLN A 73 -1.72 -15.73 8.60
CA GLN A 73 -1.30 -17.00 9.20
C GLN A 73 -0.40 -16.83 10.42
N PHE A 74 0.16 -15.63 10.64
CA PHE A 74 1.04 -15.33 11.77
C PHE A 74 0.28 -14.77 12.97
N ASN A 75 0.92 -14.70 14.14
CA ASN A 75 0.34 -14.08 15.34
C ASN A 75 0.25 -12.54 15.19
N LEU A 76 -0.47 -11.86 16.08
CA LEU A 76 -0.70 -10.42 15.99
C LEU A 76 0.59 -9.59 16.06
N ASP A 77 1.55 -10.03 16.87
CA ASP A 77 2.84 -9.34 16.97
C ASP A 77 3.58 -9.42 15.62
N ASP A 78 3.61 -10.60 15.00
CA ASP A 78 4.20 -10.86 13.68
C ASP A 78 3.51 -10.09 12.57
N GLN A 79 2.19 -10.03 12.59
CA GLN A 79 1.44 -9.18 11.68
C GLN A 79 1.82 -7.70 11.82
N SER A 80 1.97 -7.19 13.05
CA SER A 80 2.35 -5.77 13.25
C SER A 80 3.75 -5.46 12.75
N ALA A 81 4.74 -6.33 12.99
CA ALA A 81 6.09 -6.14 12.47
C ALA A 81 6.17 -6.22 10.94
N ILE A 82 5.39 -7.11 10.32
CA ILE A 82 5.29 -7.18 8.85
C ILE A 82 4.72 -5.88 8.29
N LEU A 83 3.66 -5.35 8.91
CA LEU A 83 3.06 -4.07 8.50
C LEU A 83 3.99 -2.87 8.73
N ASP A 84 4.73 -2.84 9.84
CA ASP A 84 5.73 -1.80 10.09
C ASP A 84 6.86 -1.84 9.06
N LYS A 85 7.30 -3.06 8.69
CA LYS A 85 8.31 -3.24 7.64
C LYS A 85 7.79 -2.76 6.28
N LEU A 86 6.53 -3.07 5.96
CA LEU A 86 5.88 -2.61 4.74
C LEU A 86 5.77 -1.08 4.72
N ARG A 87 5.37 -0.45 5.83
CA ARG A 87 5.31 1.01 5.95
C ARG A 87 6.67 1.65 5.68
N GLN A 88 7.74 1.13 6.30
CA GLN A 88 9.10 1.63 6.06
C GLN A 88 9.52 1.50 4.58
N GLN A 89 9.16 0.39 3.94
CA GLN A 89 9.46 0.18 2.51
C GLN A 89 8.74 1.21 1.64
N LEU A 90 7.47 1.50 1.92
CA LEU A 90 6.71 2.54 1.23
C LEU A 90 7.31 3.93 1.48
N GLU A 91 7.68 4.27 2.71
CA GLU A 91 8.31 5.55 3.04
C GLU A 91 9.63 5.75 2.27
N ILE A 92 10.47 4.71 2.19
CA ILE A 92 11.74 4.74 1.43
C ILE A 92 11.48 4.91 -0.08
N ALA A 93 10.40 4.32 -0.59
CA ALA A 93 10.02 4.37 -1.99
C ALA A 93 9.12 5.57 -2.34
N ASN A 94 8.97 6.57 -1.46
CA ASN A 94 8.06 7.71 -1.65
C ASN A 94 6.61 7.30 -1.98
N PHE A 95 6.13 6.24 -1.33
CA PHE A 95 4.78 5.67 -1.50
C PHE A 95 4.49 5.16 -2.93
N ASP A 96 5.52 4.71 -3.64
CA ASP A 96 5.36 3.98 -4.90
C ASP A 96 4.53 2.71 -4.70
N GLY A 97 3.58 2.47 -5.61
CA GLY A 97 2.70 1.31 -5.59
C GLY A 97 3.47 0.00 -5.67
N GLU A 98 4.59 -0.06 -6.39
CA GLU A 98 5.40 -1.28 -6.50
C GLU A 98 6.05 -1.70 -5.16
N ALA A 99 6.28 -0.74 -4.28
CA ALA A 99 6.85 -0.99 -2.96
C ALA A 99 5.82 -1.50 -1.93
N SER A 100 4.55 -1.66 -2.34
CA SER A 100 3.45 -2.11 -1.47
C SER A 100 3.36 -3.63 -1.27
N VAL A 101 4.26 -4.41 -1.88
CA VAL A 101 4.30 -5.87 -1.77
C VAL A 101 5.60 -6.31 -1.11
N LEU A 102 5.48 -7.24 -0.16
CA LEU A 102 6.59 -7.98 0.41
C LEU A 102 6.57 -9.41 -0.11
N SER A 103 7.73 -9.93 -0.48
CA SER A 103 7.87 -11.33 -0.85
C SER A 103 7.67 -12.23 0.39
N PRO A 104 7.24 -13.50 0.20
CA PRO A 104 7.13 -14.45 1.30
C PRO A 104 8.42 -14.60 2.10
N GLU A 105 9.57 -14.52 1.44
CA GLU A 105 10.90 -14.59 2.07
C GLU A 105 11.15 -13.37 2.98
N GLN A 106 10.79 -12.17 2.53
CA GLN A 106 10.91 -10.95 3.34
C GLN A 106 9.99 -10.99 4.58
N ILE A 107 8.79 -11.56 4.43
CA ILE A 107 7.86 -11.77 5.54
C ILE A 107 8.46 -12.75 6.55
N GLN A 108 8.94 -13.91 6.09
CA GLN A 108 9.56 -14.90 6.97
C GLN A 108 10.81 -14.38 7.66
N GLU A 109 11.62 -13.58 6.97
CA GLU A 109 12.80 -12.95 7.57
C GLU A 109 12.41 -11.99 8.70
N THR A 110 11.37 -11.18 8.49
CA THR A 110 10.86 -10.22 9.48
C THR A 110 10.40 -10.94 10.74
N VAL A 111 9.68 -12.05 10.59
CA VAL A 111 9.24 -12.91 11.70
C VAL A 111 10.44 -13.55 12.39
N ARG A 112 11.36 -14.17 11.64
CA ARG A 112 12.53 -14.88 12.18
C ARG A 112 13.47 -13.97 12.96
N ARG A 113 13.71 -12.74 12.51
CA ARG A 113 14.59 -11.78 13.20
C ARG A 113 14.13 -11.47 14.62
N ARG A 114 12.83 -11.63 14.94
CA ARG A 114 12.33 -11.48 16.31
C ARG A 114 12.41 -12.74 17.15
N VAL A 115 12.38 -13.92 16.54
CA VAL A 115 12.50 -15.20 17.25
C VAL A 115 13.96 -15.51 17.60
N SER A 116 14.93 -14.88 16.93
CA SER A 116 16.34 -14.97 17.31
C SER A 116 16.56 -14.33 18.70
N PRO A 117 17.05 -15.08 19.70
CA PRO A 117 17.41 -14.48 20.98
C PRO A 117 18.50 -13.44 20.74
N LEU A 118 18.24 -12.21 21.18
CA LEU A 118 19.27 -11.18 21.34
C LEU A 118 20.44 -11.83 22.10
N PHE A 119 21.55 -12.00 21.39
CA PHE A 119 22.78 -12.54 21.94
C PHE A 119 23.30 -11.51 22.95
N THR A 120 22.90 -11.59 24.21
CA THR A 120 23.53 -10.84 25.30
C THR A 120 24.88 -11.50 25.58
N PRO A 121 26.02 -10.84 25.31
CA PRO A 121 27.30 -11.35 25.76
C PRO A 121 27.32 -11.22 27.29
N ARG A 122 27.14 -12.35 27.97
CA ARG A 122 27.40 -12.46 29.41
C ARG A 122 28.90 -12.27 29.61
N GLY A 123 29.25 -11.30 30.45
CA GLY A 123 30.64 -10.87 30.66
C GLY A 123 31.61 -11.97 31.11
N ALA A 124 32.86 -11.75 30.72
CA ALA A 124 34.11 -12.11 31.39
C ALA A 124 35.13 -11.13 30.77
N SER A 125 35.79 -10.22 31.48
CA SER A 125 36.45 -10.32 32.78
C SER A 125 36.58 -8.93 33.40
#